data_AF-A0A5S3UVC6-F1
#
_entry.id   AF-A0A5S3UVC6-F1
#
_cell.length_a   1.000
_cell.length_b   1.000
_cell.length_c   1.000
_cell.angle_alpha   90.00
_cell.angle_beta   90.00
_cell.angle_gamma   90.00
#
_symmetry.space_group_name_H-M   'P 1'
#
loop_
_entity.id
_entity.type
_entity.pdbx_description
1 polymer ?
#
loop_
_entity_poly.entity_id
_entity_poly.type
_entity_poly.pdbx_seq_one_letter_code
_entity_poly.pdbx_strand_id
1 'polypeptide(L)'
;LTSDDTQQYWQQVTNMLEPIVIVGHANESAKAEIVRQDLGITKKETEQAKAYAASLGVSLKSVLLAVHLRALHALSGQSKLVTGMVTNGRPEAVGGEQLLGLFLNSLPFSTTTAALSWSEWIKQLAEQEHQLWSHRRYPMATLKRDMDGEALFSTLFNYTHFRAYAQESVGEALLFERGADGLTDAAFEHSNYPFILQAGMTPTGESIYLTLEVDTCRYTAQDLARFVACYRHSFTQMLTAPQTLCDKPLLQPEA
;
A
#
# COMPACT_ATOMS: atom_id res chain seq x y z
N LEU A 1 -22.47 9.25 -7.17
CA LEU A 1 -21.68 8.01 -7.35
C LEU A 1 -21.68 7.51 -8.80
N THR A 2 -22.59 8.00 -9.64
CA THR A 2 -22.76 7.62 -11.05
C THR A 2 -22.68 8.84 -11.98
N SER A 3 -21.80 9.81 -11.70
CA SER A 3 -21.56 10.88 -12.67
C SER A 3 -20.77 10.33 -13.85
N ASP A 4 -21.02 10.84 -15.06
CA ASP A 4 -20.30 10.46 -16.28
C ASP A 4 -18.78 10.62 -16.09
N ASP A 5 -18.36 11.67 -15.39
CA ASP A 5 -16.98 11.95 -15.01
C ASP A 5 -16.34 10.81 -14.17
N THR A 6 -17.06 10.27 -13.17
CA THR A 6 -16.56 9.14 -12.38
C THR A 6 -16.48 7.85 -13.20
N GLN A 7 -17.43 7.62 -14.10
CA GLN A 7 -17.39 6.44 -14.97
C GLN A 7 -16.23 6.52 -15.96
N GLN A 8 -16.00 7.69 -16.57
CA GLN A 8 -14.88 7.93 -17.48
C GLN A 8 -13.53 7.75 -16.78
N TYR A 9 -13.39 8.29 -15.56
CA TYR A 9 -12.19 8.07 -14.74
C TYR A 9 -11.91 6.57 -14.55
N TRP A 10 -12.91 5.80 -14.10
CA TRP A 10 -12.71 4.38 -13.86
C TRP A 10 -12.48 3.58 -15.13
N GLN A 11 -13.13 3.92 -16.25
CA GLN A 11 -12.85 3.31 -17.55
C GLN A 11 -11.38 3.52 -17.99
N GLN A 12 -10.84 4.73 -17.77
CA GLN A 12 -9.43 5.01 -18.05
C GLN A 12 -8.51 4.16 -17.17
N VAL A 13 -8.81 4.07 -15.87
CA VAL A 13 -8.03 3.25 -14.94
C VAL A 13 -8.09 1.76 -15.30
N THR A 14 -9.28 1.22 -15.56
CA THR A 14 -9.47 -0.21 -15.89
C THR A 14 -8.74 -0.62 -17.17
N ASN A 15 -8.70 0.26 -18.17
CA ASN A 15 -7.97 0.00 -19.43
C ASN A 15 -6.44 -0.06 -19.27
N MET A 16 -5.90 0.45 -18.15
CA MET A 16 -4.47 0.41 -17.85
C MET A 16 -4.06 -0.75 -16.95
N LEU A 17 -5.02 -1.54 -16.44
CA LEU A 17 -4.73 -2.56 -15.45
C LEU A 17 -3.94 -3.72 -16.06
N GLU A 18 -2.83 -4.02 -15.42
CA GLU A 18 -2.04 -5.23 -15.66
C GLU A 18 -1.70 -5.78 -14.28
N PRO A 19 -2.47 -6.74 -13.74
CA PRO A 19 -2.28 -7.27 -12.39
C PRO A 19 -0.83 -7.72 -12.17
N ILE A 20 -0.26 -7.28 -11.06
CA ILE A 20 1.13 -7.59 -10.76
C ILE A 20 1.29 -9.07 -10.43
N VAL A 21 2.30 -9.70 -11.01
CA VAL A 21 2.71 -11.07 -10.71
C VAL A 21 4.02 -11.05 -9.95
N ILE A 22 3.95 -11.42 -8.67
CA ILE A 22 5.14 -11.67 -7.86
C ILE A 22 5.33 -13.17 -7.79
N VAL A 23 6.46 -13.66 -8.30
CA VAL A 23 6.79 -15.09 -8.24
C VAL A 23 7.01 -15.48 -6.77
N GLY A 24 6.22 -16.45 -6.33
CA GLY A 24 6.37 -17.11 -5.04
C GLY A 24 6.75 -18.59 -5.23
N HIS A 25 7.40 -19.16 -4.22
CA HIS A 25 7.99 -20.50 -4.28
C HIS A 25 7.36 -21.46 -3.26
N ALA A 26 6.20 -21.12 -2.70
CA ALA A 26 5.52 -21.98 -1.75
C ALA A 26 4.90 -23.20 -2.43
N ASN A 27 4.66 -24.24 -1.63
CA ASN A 27 3.93 -25.42 -2.07
C ASN A 27 2.44 -25.19 -1.82
N GLU A 28 1.61 -25.31 -2.86
CA GLU A 28 0.15 -25.09 -2.83
C GLU A 28 -0.59 -26.00 -1.83
N SER A 29 0.04 -27.06 -1.32
CA SER A 29 -0.56 -28.02 -0.38
C SER A 29 -0.50 -27.59 1.10
N ALA A 30 0.18 -26.47 1.41
CA ALA A 30 0.28 -25.97 2.78
C ALA A 30 -1.03 -25.30 3.25
N LYS A 31 -1.28 -25.29 4.56
CA LYS A 31 -2.39 -24.54 5.16
C LYS A 31 -2.14 -23.03 4.99
N ALA A 32 -3.12 -22.30 4.49
CA ALA A 32 -3.03 -20.85 4.32
C ALA A 32 -2.91 -20.15 5.68
N GLU A 33 -1.80 -19.44 5.87
CA GLU A 33 -1.55 -18.59 7.03
C GLU A 33 -1.01 -17.25 6.53
N ILE A 34 -1.35 -16.16 7.23
CA ILE A 34 -0.80 -14.83 6.93
C ILE A 34 0.40 -14.61 7.85
N VAL A 35 1.58 -14.46 7.25
CA VAL A 35 2.80 -14.09 7.96
C VAL A 35 3.02 -12.59 7.82
N ARG A 36 3.41 -11.95 8.93
CA ARG A 36 3.72 -10.53 9.02
C ARG A 36 5.19 -10.31 9.28
N GLN A 37 5.80 -9.34 8.59
CA GLN A 37 7.19 -8.98 8.82
C GLN A 37 7.40 -7.47 8.73
N ASP A 38 7.91 -6.91 9.83
CA ASP A 38 8.25 -5.50 9.93
C ASP A 38 9.58 -5.19 9.24
N LEU A 39 9.63 -4.01 8.63
CA LEU A 39 10.84 -3.47 8.01
C LEU A 39 11.73 -2.71 9.02
N GLY A 40 11.25 -2.41 10.24
CA GLY A 40 12.05 -1.72 11.25
C GLY A 40 12.55 -0.33 10.82
N ILE A 41 11.63 0.61 10.59
CA ILE A 41 11.99 2.00 10.26
C ILE A 41 12.42 2.74 11.53
N THR A 42 13.60 3.35 11.53
CA THR A 42 14.13 4.07 12.69
C THR A 42 13.46 5.46 12.86
N LYS A 43 13.59 6.04 14.06
CA LYS A 43 13.16 7.43 14.31
C LYS A 43 13.85 8.43 13.39
N LYS A 44 15.15 8.24 13.11
CA LYS A 44 15.91 9.10 12.19
C LYS A 44 15.36 9.03 10.77
N GLU A 45 15.15 7.82 10.26
CA GLU A 45 14.56 7.58 8.95
C GLU A 45 13.15 8.15 8.84
N THR A 46 12.37 8.05 9.92
CA THR A 46 11.03 8.64 10.01
C THR A 46 11.07 10.15 9.83
N GLU A 47 11.93 10.85 10.57
CA GLU A 47 12.06 12.30 10.44
C GLU A 47 12.57 12.72 9.06
N GLN A 48 13.50 11.94 8.47
CA GLN A 48 13.95 12.17 7.09
C GLN A 48 12.82 12.01 6.07
N ALA A 49 12.01 10.96 6.19
CA ALA A 49 10.87 10.73 5.29
C ALA A 49 9.79 11.82 5.43
N LYS A 50 9.51 12.26 6.67
CA LYS A 50 8.58 13.37 6.94
C LYS A 50 9.10 14.69 6.36
N ALA A 51 10.37 15.01 6.57
CA ALA A 51 11.00 16.20 6.00
C ALA A 51 11.00 16.14 4.47
N TYR A 52 11.24 14.96 3.88
CA TYR A 52 11.19 14.78 2.44
C TYR A 52 9.79 15.03 1.87
N ALA A 53 8.76 14.42 2.46
CA ALA A 53 7.36 14.67 2.12
C ALA A 53 7.02 16.18 2.19
N ALA A 54 7.41 16.84 3.28
CA ALA A 54 7.18 18.27 3.48
C ALA A 54 7.88 19.13 2.42
N SER A 55 9.14 18.83 2.08
CA SER A 55 9.90 19.56 1.06
C SER A 55 9.31 19.43 -0.35
N LEU A 56 8.59 18.35 -0.63
CA LEU A 56 7.90 18.13 -1.90
C LEU A 56 6.47 18.71 -1.89
N GLY A 57 5.95 19.11 -0.72
CA GLY A 57 4.58 19.59 -0.56
C GLY A 57 3.52 18.49 -0.68
N VAL A 58 3.88 17.24 -0.34
CA VAL A 58 3.01 16.06 -0.49
C VAL A 58 2.78 15.37 0.85
N SER A 59 1.84 14.42 0.88
CA SER A 59 1.57 13.61 2.06
C SER A 59 2.63 12.52 2.28
N LEU A 60 2.83 12.11 3.54
CA LEU A 60 3.66 10.95 3.85
C LEU A 60 3.11 9.66 3.20
N LYS A 61 1.79 9.55 3.06
CA LYS A 61 1.14 8.43 2.35
C LYS A 61 1.67 8.30 0.93
N SER A 62 1.78 9.40 0.19
CA SER A 62 2.27 9.42 -1.19
C SER A 62 3.74 9.00 -1.30
N VAL A 63 4.56 9.40 -0.32
CA VAL A 63 5.95 8.95 -0.20
C VAL A 63 6.03 7.44 0.02
N LEU A 64 5.23 6.89 0.95
CA LEU A 64 5.23 5.45 1.23
C LEU A 64 4.58 4.62 0.10
N LEU A 65 3.59 5.18 -0.61
CA LEU A 65 3.02 4.58 -1.82
C LEU A 65 4.08 4.47 -2.93
N ALA A 66 4.92 5.48 -3.10
CA ALA A 66 6.03 5.42 -4.05
C ALA A 66 7.04 4.32 -3.69
N VAL A 67 7.37 4.16 -2.40
CA VAL A 67 8.22 3.06 -1.92
C VAL A 67 7.59 1.70 -2.22
N HIS A 68 6.29 1.56 -2.00
CA HIS A 68 5.53 0.33 -2.33
C HIS A 68 5.61 -0.01 -3.81
N LEU A 69 5.25 0.95 -4.67
CA LEU A 69 5.26 0.76 -6.13
C LEU A 69 6.68 0.51 -6.66
N ARG A 70 7.69 1.18 -6.09
CA ARG A 70 9.10 0.93 -6.42
C ARG A 70 9.51 -0.51 -6.14
N ALA A 71 9.16 -1.00 -4.96
CA ALA A 71 9.49 -2.36 -4.55
C ALA A 71 8.75 -3.37 -5.43
N LEU A 72 7.47 -3.12 -5.74
CA LEU A 72 6.70 -3.97 -6.65
C LEU A 72 7.30 -4.04 -8.06
N HIS A 73 7.76 -2.91 -8.61
CA HIS A 73 8.49 -2.90 -9.88
C HIS A 73 9.72 -3.79 -9.82
N ALA A 74 10.52 -3.70 -8.76
CA ALA A 74 11.72 -4.51 -8.61
C ALA A 74 11.45 -6.00 -8.36
N LEU A 75 10.34 -6.34 -7.70
CA LEU A 75 9.96 -7.73 -7.41
C LEU A 75 9.33 -8.43 -8.61
N SER A 76 8.57 -7.71 -9.43
CA SER A 76 7.85 -8.26 -10.60
C SER A 76 8.60 -8.07 -11.91
N GLY A 77 9.49 -7.08 -12.01
CA GLY A 77 10.08 -6.64 -13.27
C GLY A 77 9.11 -5.90 -14.19
N GLN A 78 7.84 -5.73 -13.81
CA GLN A 78 6.82 -5.07 -14.62
C GLN A 78 6.95 -3.54 -14.52
N SER A 79 6.76 -2.85 -15.66
CA SER A 79 6.73 -1.39 -15.70
C SER A 79 5.34 -0.81 -15.48
N LYS A 80 4.28 -1.52 -15.89
CA LYS A 80 2.92 -1.17 -15.51
C LYS A 80 2.64 -1.79 -14.15
N LEU A 81 2.30 -0.94 -13.20
CA LEU A 81 2.08 -1.32 -11.81
C LEU A 81 0.63 -1.10 -11.46
N VAL A 82 0.07 -2.04 -10.71
CA VAL A 82 -1.22 -1.87 -10.04
C VAL A 82 -1.15 -2.44 -8.63
N THR A 83 -1.66 -1.68 -7.67
CA THR A 83 -1.96 -2.14 -6.32
C THR A 83 -3.38 -1.72 -6.00
N GLY A 84 -4.08 -2.49 -5.17
CA GLY A 84 -5.23 -1.94 -4.48
C GLY A 84 -4.77 -0.88 -3.49
N MET A 85 -5.41 0.27 -3.46
CA MET A 85 -5.21 1.27 -2.43
C MET A 85 -6.46 1.32 -1.56
N VAL A 86 -6.28 1.12 -0.26
CA VAL A 86 -7.37 1.25 0.71
C VAL A 86 -7.70 2.73 0.88
N THR A 87 -8.98 3.07 0.72
CA THR A 87 -9.52 4.42 0.84
C THR A 87 -10.70 4.43 1.80
N ASN A 88 -10.94 5.58 2.43
CA ASN A 88 -12.09 5.77 3.30
C ASN A 88 -13.15 6.61 2.57
N GLY A 89 -14.33 6.01 2.38
CA GLY A 89 -15.50 6.60 1.76
C GLY A 89 -16.40 7.39 2.72
N ARG A 90 -16.04 7.54 4.00
CA ARG A 90 -16.88 8.22 5.01
C ARG A 90 -17.32 9.61 4.50
N PRO A 91 -18.63 9.94 4.60
CA PRO A 91 -19.12 11.27 4.28
C PRO A 91 -18.41 12.35 5.11
N GLU A 92 -17.97 13.43 4.46
CA GLU A 92 -17.33 14.59 5.11
C GLU A 92 -18.37 15.57 5.71
N ALA A 93 -19.60 15.09 5.97
CA ALA A 93 -20.67 15.88 6.58
C ALA A 93 -20.52 15.92 8.11
N VAL A 94 -21.01 16.99 8.75
CA VAL A 94 -21.06 17.10 10.22
C VAL A 94 -21.78 15.88 10.82
N GLY A 95 -21.13 15.17 11.76
CA GLY A 95 -21.62 13.92 12.34
C GLY A 95 -21.24 12.66 11.55
N GLY A 96 -20.48 12.80 10.47
CA GLY A 96 -19.96 11.68 9.67
C GLY A 96 -19.04 10.76 10.48
N GLU A 97 -18.32 11.27 11.48
CA GLU A 97 -17.49 10.46 12.39
C GLU A 97 -18.29 9.49 13.28
N GLN A 98 -19.58 9.76 13.51
CA GLN A 98 -20.45 8.97 14.40
C GLN A 98 -21.23 7.87 13.67
N LEU A 99 -21.14 7.81 12.33
CA LEU A 99 -21.78 6.76 11.55
C LEU A 99 -21.03 5.43 11.74
N LEU A 100 -21.72 4.42 12.26
CA LEU A 100 -21.28 3.03 12.25
C LEU A 100 -21.52 2.44 10.85
N GLY A 101 -20.47 1.98 10.18
CA GLY A 101 -20.54 1.39 8.84
C GLY A 101 -19.17 1.03 8.27
N LEU A 102 -19.14 0.07 7.34
CA LEU A 102 -17.94 -0.30 6.58
C LEU A 102 -17.71 0.75 5.48
N PHE A 103 -16.89 1.74 5.76
CA PHE A 103 -16.57 2.82 4.80
C PHE A 103 -15.28 2.58 4.02
N LEU A 104 -14.60 1.46 4.25
CA LEU A 104 -13.38 1.14 3.52
C LEU A 104 -13.70 0.65 2.11
N ASN A 105 -12.92 1.12 1.14
CA ASN A 105 -12.99 0.69 -0.24
C ASN A 105 -11.56 0.47 -0.75
N SER A 106 -11.30 -0.69 -1.35
CA SER A 106 -10.02 -1.02 -1.97
C SER A 106 -10.16 -0.87 -3.47
N LEU A 107 -9.51 0.16 -4.02
CA LEU A 107 -9.64 0.53 -5.42
C LEU A 107 -8.30 0.38 -6.15
N PRO A 108 -8.31 0.02 -7.45
CA PRO A 108 -7.07 -0.09 -8.19
C PRO A 108 -6.40 1.28 -8.30
N PHE A 109 -5.14 1.34 -7.91
CA PHE A 109 -4.24 2.45 -8.15
C PHE A 109 -3.17 1.96 -9.13
N SER A 110 -3.17 2.51 -10.34
CA SER A 110 -2.25 2.11 -11.41
C SER A 110 -1.34 3.24 -11.82
N THR A 111 -0.08 2.89 -12.09
CA THR A 111 0.92 3.82 -12.62
C THR A 111 1.85 3.07 -13.57
N THR A 112 2.61 3.79 -14.38
CA THR A 112 3.69 3.21 -15.19
C THR A 112 5.02 3.79 -14.71
N THR A 113 6.02 2.94 -14.51
CA THR A 113 7.37 3.37 -14.21
C THR A 113 7.89 4.24 -15.35
N ALA A 114 8.35 5.43 -15.01
CA ALA A 114 8.95 6.37 -15.95
C ALA A 114 10.36 6.74 -15.49
N ALA A 115 11.16 7.25 -16.42
CA ALA A 115 12.51 7.78 -16.17
C ALA A 115 12.44 9.10 -15.37
N LEU A 116 11.83 9.04 -14.19
CA LEU A 116 11.62 10.12 -13.24
C LEU A 116 12.46 9.87 -12.00
N SER A 117 12.99 10.94 -11.41
CA SER A 117 13.54 10.90 -10.05
C SER A 117 12.45 10.55 -9.03
N TRP A 118 12.86 10.17 -7.81
CA TRP A 118 11.93 9.94 -6.71
C TRP A 118 11.03 11.15 -6.46
N SER A 119 11.61 12.36 -6.50
CA SER A 119 10.88 13.59 -6.23
C SER A 119 9.79 13.87 -7.26
N GLU A 120 10.07 13.61 -8.53
CA GLU A 120 9.12 13.79 -9.63
C GLU A 120 8.03 12.72 -9.58
N TRP A 121 8.42 11.45 -9.36
CA TRP A 121 7.46 10.36 -9.33
C TRP A 121 6.53 10.46 -8.12
N ILE A 122 7.04 10.80 -6.93
CA ILE A 122 6.22 11.02 -5.73
C ILE A 122 5.19 12.13 -5.97
N LYS A 123 5.57 13.24 -6.62
CA LYS A 123 4.64 14.33 -6.95
C LYS A 123 3.56 13.88 -7.94
N GLN A 124 3.94 13.12 -8.96
CA GLN A 124 2.99 12.53 -9.91
C GLN A 124 1.99 11.59 -9.21
N LEU A 125 2.49 10.73 -8.32
CA LEU A 125 1.65 9.80 -7.55
C LEU A 125 0.71 10.55 -6.60
N ALA A 126 1.17 11.62 -5.96
CA ALA A 126 0.35 12.46 -5.09
C ALA A 126 -0.80 13.13 -5.87
N GLU A 127 -0.54 13.58 -7.10
CA GLU A 127 -1.57 14.14 -7.99
C GLU A 127 -2.58 13.05 -8.42
N GLN A 128 -2.12 11.84 -8.76
CA GLN A 128 -3.01 10.71 -9.07
C GLN A 128 -3.87 10.30 -7.87
N GLU A 129 -3.31 10.29 -6.65
CA GLU A 129 -4.08 10.05 -5.43
C GLU A 129 -5.14 11.13 -5.22
N HIS A 130 -4.82 12.39 -5.52
CA HIS A 130 -5.77 13.49 -5.42
C HIS A 130 -6.94 13.33 -6.41
N GLN A 131 -6.66 12.94 -7.66
CA GLN A 131 -7.69 12.65 -8.65
C GLN A 131 -8.58 11.48 -8.20
N LEU A 132 -7.99 10.39 -7.71
CA LEU A 132 -8.73 9.23 -7.19
C LEU A 132 -9.66 9.63 -6.04
N TRP A 133 -9.29 10.62 -5.22
CA TRP A 133 -10.06 11.05 -4.04
C TRP A 133 -11.52 11.36 -4.37
N SER A 134 -11.79 12.05 -5.47
CA SER A 134 -13.15 12.40 -5.91
C SER A 134 -14.00 11.17 -6.29
N HIS A 135 -13.34 10.08 -6.69
CA HIS A 135 -13.96 8.86 -7.20
C HIS A 135 -13.91 7.68 -6.21
N ARG A 136 -13.30 7.88 -5.03
CA ARG A 136 -13.00 6.83 -4.03
C ARG A 136 -14.21 6.03 -3.50
N ARG A 137 -15.42 6.58 -3.65
CA ARG A 137 -16.67 5.93 -3.21
C ARG A 137 -17.29 5.02 -4.27
N TYR A 138 -16.65 4.87 -5.43
CA TYR A 138 -17.18 4.02 -6.50
C TYR A 138 -17.15 2.54 -6.07
N PRO A 139 -18.25 1.78 -6.24
CA PRO A 139 -18.32 0.42 -5.71
C PRO A 139 -17.33 -0.53 -6.41
N MET A 140 -16.45 -1.17 -5.64
CA MET A 140 -15.52 -2.17 -6.18
C MET A 140 -16.22 -3.33 -6.89
N ALA A 141 -17.41 -3.74 -6.42
CA ALA A 141 -18.20 -4.76 -7.09
C ALA A 141 -18.63 -4.35 -8.51
N THR A 142 -18.81 -3.05 -8.77
CA THR A 142 -19.10 -2.54 -10.12
C THR A 142 -17.85 -2.63 -10.99
N LEU A 143 -16.68 -2.20 -10.49
CA LEU A 143 -15.41 -2.33 -11.25
C LEU A 143 -15.10 -3.78 -11.62
N LYS A 144 -15.32 -4.73 -10.71
CA LYS A 144 -15.16 -6.16 -11.01
C LYS A 144 -16.09 -6.62 -12.12
N ARG A 145 -17.35 -6.17 -12.10
CA ARG A 145 -18.34 -6.52 -13.13
C ARG A 145 -17.94 -5.96 -14.49
N ASP A 146 -17.45 -4.74 -14.53
CA ASP A 146 -16.99 -4.07 -15.76
C ASP A 146 -15.75 -4.76 -16.35
N MET A 147 -15.07 -5.61 -15.57
CA MET A 147 -13.90 -6.41 -15.97
C MET A 147 -14.18 -7.92 -15.96
N ASP A 148 -15.42 -8.31 -16.24
CA ASP A 148 -15.86 -9.72 -16.36
C ASP A 148 -15.51 -10.61 -15.15
N GLY A 149 -15.36 -10.01 -13.97
CA GLY A 149 -15.04 -10.70 -12.71
C GLY A 149 -13.56 -10.97 -12.48
N GLU A 150 -12.66 -10.50 -13.35
CA GLU A 150 -11.22 -10.68 -13.20
C GLU A 150 -10.66 -9.98 -11.94
N ALA A 151 -9.52 -10.50 -11.46
CA ALA A 151 -8.82 -9.89 -10.33
C ALA A 151 -8.12 -8.60 -10.78
N LEU A 152 -8.63 -7.45 -10.32
CA LEU A 152 -8.06 -6.13 -10.69
C LEU A 152 -6.65 -5.88 -10.15
N PHE A 153 -6.31 -6.51 -9.02
CA PHE A 153 -5.01 -6.42 -8.37
C PHE A 153 -4.81 -7.58 -7.38
N SER A 154 -3.56 -7.95 -7.15
CA SER A 154 -3.11 -9.01 -6.24
C SER A 154 -2.35 -8.46 -5.03
N THR A 155 -1.98 -7.17 -5.06
CA THR A 155 -1.25 -6.48 -4.00
C THR A 155 -2.14 -5.39 -3.39
N LEU A 156 -1.97 -5.09 -2.11
CA LEU A 156 -2.73 -4.06 -1.41
C LEU A 156 -1.80 -3.11 -0.65
N PHE A 157 -2.07 -1.81 -0.74
CA PHE A 157 -1.45 -0.76 0.04
C PHE A 157 -2.49 -0.16 0.98
N ASN A 158 -2.26 -0.31 2.28
CA ASN A 158 -3.08 0.32 3.31
C ASN A 158 -2.25 1.32 4.10
N TYR A 159 -2.75 2.54 4.23
CA TYR A 159 -2.10 3.59 5.00
C TYR A 159 -3.00 4.02 6.16
N THR A 160 -2.50 3.87 7.40
CA THR A 160 -3.23 4.30 8.61
C THR A 160 -2.50 5.43 9.31
N HIS A 161 -3.25 6.49 9.63
CA HIS A 161 -2.76 7.61 10.43
C HIS A 161 -3.64 7.72 11.68
N PHE A 162 -3.13 7.24 12.82
CA PHE A 162 -3.87 7.06 14.08
C PHE A 162 -4.21 8.36 14.84
N ARG A 163 -4.35 9.49 14.15
CA ARG A 163 -4.66 10.78 14.78
C ARG A 163 -5.94 10.79 15.63
N ALA A 164 -6.90 9.92 15.35
CA ALA A 164 -8.14 9.78 16.11
C ALA A 164 -8.04 8.89 17.36
N TYR A 165 -6.95 8.14 17.54
CA TYR A 165 -6.76 7.21 18.66
C TYR A 165 -5.66 7.67 19.63
N ALA A 166 -5.05 8.83 19.41
CA ALA A 166 -3.96 9.34 20.25
C ALA A 166 -4.38 9.69 21.69
N GLN A 167 -5.69 9.71 22.01
CA GLN A 167 -6.19 9.94 23.37
C GLN A 167 -6.57 8.67 24.12
N GLU A 168 -6.58 7.50 23.46
CA GLU A 168 -6.95 6.24 24.09
C GLU A 168 -5.90 5.20 23.74
N SER A 169 -5.38 4.47 24.73
CA SER A 169 -4.37 3.41 24.63
C SER A 169 -4.72 2.26 23.66
N VAL A 170 -5.85 2.38 22.95
CA VAL A 170 -6.42 1.47 21.94
C VAL A 170 -5.61 1.47 20.65
N GLY A 171 -4.94 2.58 20.28
CA GLY A 171 -4.16 2.65 19.04
C GLY A 171 -2.99 1.67 18.99
N GLU A 172 -2.30 1.45 20.12
CA GLU A 172 -1.22 0.47 20.24
C GLU A 172 -1.78 -0.95 20.24
N ALA A 173 -2.88 -1.20 20.95
CA ALA A 173 -3.56 -2.50 20.93
C ALA A 173 -4.08 -2.86 19.52
N LEU A 174 -4.52 -1.93 18.68
CA LEU A 174 -4.95 -2.24 17.30
C LEU A 174 -3.80 -2.61 16.35
N LEU A 175 -2.57 -2.16 16.65
CA LEU A 175 -1.36 -2.57 15.93
C LEU A 175 -0.77 -3.86 16.51
N PHE A 176 -0.80 -4.04 17.83
CA PHE A 176 -0.28 -5.22 18.54
C PHE A 176 -1.27 -6.40 18.55
N GLU A 177 -2.59 -6.22 18.50
CA GLU A 177 -3.55 -7.30 18.20
C GLU A 177 -3.38 -7.78 16.75
N ARG A 178 -2.79 -6.94 15.88
CA ARG A 178 -2.26 -7.36 14.58
C ARG A 178 -0.82 -7.93 14.66
N GLY A 179 -0.18 -8.07 15.81
CA GLY A 179 1.26 -8.40 15.86
C GLY A 179 1.83 -9.16 17.07
N ALA A 180 1.09 -9.41 18.16
CA ALA A 180 1.69 -9.90 19.39
C ALA A 180 1.44 -11.39 19.66
N ASP A 181 0.19 -11.84 19.55
CA ASP A 181 -0.15 -13.19 19.98
C ASP A 181 -0.97 -13.84 18.88
N GLY A 182 -0.46 -14.92 18.27
CA GLY A 182 -1.19 -15.79 17.33
C GLY A 182 -2.39 -16.53 17.97
N LEU A 183 -3.06 -15.87 18.91
CA LEU A 183 -4.16 -16.28 19.75
C LEU A 183 -5.17 -15.13 19.86
N THR A 184 -5.60 -14.59 18.72
CA THR A 184 -6.98 -14.10 18.61
C THR A 184 -7.61 -14.74 17.39
N ASP A 185 -8.43 -15.76 17.66
CA ASP A 185 -9.38 -16.38 16.72
C ASP A 185 -10.55 -15.41 16.48
N ALA A 186 -10.22 -14.14 16.20
CA ALA A 186 -11.17 -13.12 15.81
C ALA A 186 -11.24 -13.16 14.29
N ALA A 187 -12.28 -13.81 13.80
CA ALA A 187 -12.67 -13.96 12.40
C ALA A 187 -12.94 -12.61 11.70
N PHE A 188 -11.94 -11.74 11.61
CA PHE A 188 -11.97 -10.46 10.92
C PHE A 188 -11.00 -10.50 9.74
N GLU A 189 -11.61 -10.73 8.57
CA GLU A 189 -11.08 -10.46 7.23
C GLU A 189 -9.71 -11.10 6.96
N HIS A 190 -9.73 -12.39 6.57
CA HIS A 190 -8.75 -12.86 5.60
C HIS A 190 -8.89 -11.95 4.37
N SER A 191 -8.04 -10.94 4.30
CA SER A 191 -7.89 -10.15 3.09
C SER A 191 -7.51 -11.14 1.99
N ASN A 192 -8.38 -11.31 0.99
CA ASN A 192 -8.15 -12.23 -0.14
C ASN A 192 -6.98 -11.78 -1.06
N TYR A 193 -6.12 -10.87 -0.59
CA TYR A 193 -4.95 -10.36 -1.30
C TYR A 193 -3.70 -11.03 -0.71
N PRO A 194 -2.93 -11.78 -1.50
CA PRO A 194 -1.80 -12.55 -1.01
C PRO A 194 -0.59 -11.71 -0.59
N PHE A 195 -0.60 -10.40 -0.88
CA PHE A 195 0.52 -9.49 -0.60
C PHE A 195 -0.01 -8.12 -0.18
N ILE A 196 0.31 -7.68 1.03
CA ILE A 196 -0.17 -6.41 1.58
C ILE A 196 0.99 -5.65 2.20
N LEU A 197 1.09 -4.35 1.90
CA LEU A 197 1.87 -3.42 2.72
C LEU A 197 0.93 -2.63 3.63
N GLN A 198 1.10 -2.84 4.93
CA GLN A 198 0.55 -1.96 5.96
C GLN A 198 1.58 -0.86 6.23
N ALA A 199 1.18 0.39 6.04
CA ALA A 199 2.02 1.56 6.22
C ALA A 199 1.35 2.59 7.12
N GLY A 200 2.14 3.40 7.82
CA GLY A 200 1.56 4.47 8.63
C GLY A 200 2.54 5.05 9.64
N MET A 201 1.99 5.85 10.54
CA MET A 201 2.69 6.30 11.75
C MET A 201 2.25 5.43 12.92
N THR A 202 3.15 5.13 13.85
CA THR A 202 2.78 4.54 15.13
C THR A 202 1.77 5.45 15.85
N PRO A 203 0.99 4.93 16.81
CA PRO A 203 -0.04 5.70 17.51
C PRO A 203 0.56 6.85 18.32
N THR A 204 1.77 6.63 18.83
CA THR A 204 2.61 7.64 19.48
C THR A 204 3.06 8.75 18.53
N GLY A 205 2.99 8.53 17.21
CA GLY A 205 3.48 9.46 16.20
C GLY A 205 5.01 9.56 16.13
N GLU A 206 5.74 8.66 16.81
CA GLU A 206 7.19 8.72 16.90
C GLU A 206 7.93 8.06 15.73
N SER A 207 7.30 7.09 15.06
CA SER A 207 7.96 6.30 14.01
C SER A 207 6.97 5.92 12.91
N ILE A 208 7.48 5.77 11.70
CA ILE A 208 6.77 5.08 10.63
C ILE A 208 6.79 3.59 10.94
N TYR A 209 5.69 2.90 10.68
CA TYR A 209 5.68 1.44 10.57
C TYR A 209 5.44 1.05 9.11
N LEU A 210 6.16 0.03 8.67
CA LEU A 210 5.97 -0.65 7.40
C LEU A 210 6.02 -2.15 7.70
N THR A 211 4.91 -2.84 7.42
CA THR A 211 4.74 -4.27 7.69
C THR A 211 4.24 -4.94 6.43
N LEU A 212 4.97 -5.96 5.96
CA LEU A 212 4.50 -6.83 4.89
C LEU A 212 3.66 -7.95 5.47
N GLU A 213 2.47 -8.17 4.91
CA GLU A 213 1.62 -9.33 5.19
C GLU A 213 1.55 -10.19 3.93
N VAL A 214 1.93 -11.46 4.03
CA VAL A 214 2.00 -12.38 2.89
C VAL A 214 1.31 -13.72 3.20
N ASP A 215 0.69 -14.29 2.17
CA ASP A 215 0.07 -15.62 2.24
C ASP A 215 1.11 -16.73 2.06
N THR A 216 1.24 -17.60 3.06
CA THR A 216 2.20 -18.72 3.06
C THR A 216 1.87 -19.82 2.06
N CYS A 217 0.65 -19.89 1.53
CA CYS A 217 0.32 -20.75 0.39
C CYS A 217 1.02 -20.29 -0.89
N ARG A 218 1.44 -19.01 -0.98
CA ARG A 218 2.10 -18.45 -2.16
C ARG A 218 3.58 -18.16 -1.94
N TYR A 219 3.96 -17.71 -0.75
CA TYR A 219 5.31 -17.20 -0.49
C TYR A 219 6.01 -17.96 0.63
N THR A 220 7.27 -18.31 0.39
CA THR A 220 8.14 -18.93 1.40
C THR A 220 8.74 -17.87 2.33
N ALA A 221 9.37 -18.32 3.43
CA ALA A 221 10.17 -17.42 4.28
C ALA A 221 11.34 -16.76 3.51
N GLN A 222 11.91 -17.45 2.51
CA GLN A 222 12.96 -16.89 1.65
C GLN A 222 12.41 -15.81 0.73
N ASP A 223 11.20 -16.00 0.19
CA ASP A 223 10.49 -14.96 -0.56
C ASP A 223 10.25 -13.73 0.30
N LEU A 224 9.73 -13.92 1.51
CA LEU A 224 9.49 -12.83 2.45
C LEU A 224 10.76 -12.05 2.79
N ALA A 225 11.87 -12.74 3.05
CA ALA A 225 13.17 -12.09 3.29
C ALA A 225 13.61 -11.23 2.08
N ARG A 226 13.45 -11.75 0.86
CA ARG A 226 13.72 -11.00 -0.38
C ARG A 226 12.80 -9.78 -0.52
N PHE A 227 11.52 -9.92 -0.20
CA PHE A 227 10.56 -8.80 -0.23
C PHE A 227 10.96 -7.71 0.75
N VAL A 228 11.25 -8.07 2.00
CA VAL A 228 11.69 -7.11 3.03
C VAL A 228 12.97 -6.38 2.59
N ALA A 229 13.96 -7.10 2.07
CA ALA A 229 15.20 -6.50 1.56
C ALA A 229 14.91 -5.50 0.42
N CYS A 230 14.02 -5.86 -0.50
CA CYS A 230 13.61 -4.99 -1.61
C CYS A 230 12.91 -3.70 -1.14
N TYR A 231 11.98 -3.81 -0.18
CA TYR A 231 11.32 -2.63 0.38
C TYR A 231 12.28 -1.76 1.20
N ARG A 232 13.16 -2.36 2.01
CA ARG A 232 14.21 -1.65 2.75
C ARG A 232 15.14 -0.89 1.83
N HIS A 233 15.58 -1.54 0.75
CA HIS A 233 16.45 -0.92 -0.23
C HIS A 233 15.74 0.23 -0.95
N SER A 234 14.47 0.06 -1.35
CA SER A 234 13.64 1.12 -1.95
C SER A 234 13.51 2.34 -1.02
N PHE A 235 13.15 2.10 0.24
CA PHE A 235 13.00 3.14 1.25
C PHE A 235 14.33 3.88 1.51
N THR A 236 15.43 3.14 1.61
CA THR A 236 16.77 3.72 1.83
C THR A 236 17.24 4.53 0.62
N GLN A 237 17.04 4.01 -0.59
CA GLN A 237 17.42 4.69 -1.83
C GLN A 237 16.65 6.01 -2.00
N MET A 238 15.35 6.02 -1.69
CA MET A 238 14.54 7.23 -1.70
C MET A 238 15.14 8.33 -0.81
N LEU A 239 15.61 7.98 0.39
CA LEU A 239 16.18 8.94 1.32
C LEU A 239 17.62 9.37 0.98
N THR A 240 18.43 8.46 0.45
CA THR A 240 19.87 8.67 0.27
C THR A 240 20.27 9.08 -1.15
N ALA A 241 19.46 8.71 -2.14
CA ALA A 241 19.70 8.98 -3.56
C ALA A 241 18.38 9.37 -4.29
N PRO A 242 17.70 10.46 -3.88
CA PRO A 242 16.40 10.87 -4.42
C PRO A 242 16.43 11.24 -5.92
N GLN A 243 17.61 11.41 -6.51
CA GLN A 243 17.79 11.65 -7.94
C GLN A 243 17.86 10.36 -8.78
N THR A 244 17.86 9.19 -8.14
CA THR A 244 17.85 7.90 -8.85
C THR A 244 16.55 7.78 -9.64
N LEU A 245 16.68 7.38 -10.91
CA LEU A 245 15.53 7.15 -11.78
C LEU A 245 14.78 5.88 -11.35
N CYS A 246 13.46 5.98 -11.22
CA CYS A 246 12.62 4.93 -10.64
C CYS A 246 12.29 3.78 -11.60
N ASP A 247 12.56 3.94 -12.91
CA ASP A 247 12.44 2.91 -13.96
C ASP A 247 13.63 1.95 -14.02
N LYS A 248 14.74 2.27 -13.36
CA LYS A 248 15.90 1.40 -13.33
C LYS A 248 15.63 0.20 -12.41
N PRO A 249 16.17 -1.00 -12.72
CA PRO A 249 16.15 -2.11 -11.78
C PRO A 249 16.72 -1.66 -10.42
N LEU A 250 16.12 -2.10 -9.31
CA LEU A 250 16.83 -2.01 -8.03
C LEU A 250 18.01 -2.98 -8.15
N LEU A 251 19.23 -2.46 -8.06
CA LEU A 251 20.39 -3.31 -7.84
C LEU A 251 20.14 -4.02 -6.51
N GLN A 252 19.93 -5.34 -6.56
CA GLN A 252 19.80 -6.11 -5.33
C GLN A 252 21.10 -5.92 -4.53
N PRO A 253 21.02 -5.65 -3.21
CA PRO A 253 22.22 -5.67 -2.40
C PRO A 253 22.89 -7.03 -2.58
N GLU A 254 24.21 -7.03 -2.81
CA GLU A 254 24.99 -8.26 -2.86
C GLU A 254 24.75 -9.02 -1.55
N ALA A 255 24.42 -10.31 -1.69
CA ALA A 255 24.09 -11.21 -0.58
C ALA A 255 25.29 -11.43 0.36
#